data_AF-U6D9J6-F1
#
_entry.id   AF-U6D9J6-F1
#
_cell.length_a   1.000
_cell.length_b   1.000
_cell.length_c   1.000
_cell.angle_alpha   90.00
_cell.angle_beta   90.00
_cell.angle_gamma   90.00
#
_symmetry.space_group_name_H-M   'P 1'
#
loop_
_entity.id
_entity.type
_entity.pdbx_description
1 polymer ?
#
loop_
_entity_poly.entity_id
_entity_poly.type
_entity_poly.pdbx_seq_one_letter_code
_entity_poly.pdbx_strand_id
1 'polypeptide(L)'
;MAENGKNCDQRRVAMNKEQYNGSFTDPSSMNEKKRRDREERQNIVLWRQPLITLQYFSLEILVILKEWTSKLWHRQSIVVSFLLLLAVLIATYYVEGAHQQYVQRIEKQFLLYAYWIGLGILSSVGLGTGLHTFLLYLGPHIASVTLAAYECNSVNFPEPPYPDQIICPEEEGTEGTISLWSIISKVRIEACMWGIGTAIGELPPYFMARAARLSGAEPDDEEYQEFEEMLEHAETAQDFASRAKLAVQNLVQKVGFFGILACASIPNPLFDLAGITCGHFLVPFWTFFGATLIGKAIIKMHIQKIFVIITFSKHIVEQMVAFIGAVPGVG
;
A
#
# COMPACT_ATOMS: atom_id res chain seq x y z
N MET A 1 87.47 0.58 -31.94
CA MET A 1 88.64 0.04 -31.22
C MET A 1 88.13 -0.58 -29.95
N ALA A 2 88.32 -1.89 -29.84
CA ALA A 2 87.88 -2.73 -28.73
C ALA A 2 88.88 -2.67 -27.56
N GLU A 3 88.40 -2.87 -26.34
CA GLU A 3 89.07 -3.55 -25.20
C GLU A 3 88.14 -3.43 -23.98
N ASN A 4 88.05 -4.34 -23.01
CA ASN A 4 88.19 -5.80 -22.92
C ASN A 4 87.71 -6.19 -21.50
N GLY A 5 87.06 -7.36 -21.38
CA GLY A 5 87.04 -8.26 -20.21
C GLY A 5 86.56 -7.80 -18.83
N LYS A 6 85.64 -8.57 -18.22
CA LYS A 6 86.01 -9.70 -17.32
C LYS A 6 84.79 -10.32 -16.63
N ASN A 7 84.85 -11.65 -16.54
CA ASN A 7 84.02 -12.56 -15.75
C ASN A 7 83.91 -12.16 -14.27
N CYS A 8 82.72 -12.30 -13.69
CA CYS A 8 82.55 -12.58 -12.26
C CYS A 8 81.29 -13.42 -12.02
N ASP A 9 81.53 -14.69 -11.71
CA ASP A 9 80.59 -15.59 -11.05
C ASP A 9 80.12 -14.98 -9.72
N GLN A 10 78.80 -14.91 -9.50
CA GLN A 10 78.27 -14.73 -8.15
C GLN A 10 76.93 -15.42 -7.95
N ARG A 11 77.02 -16.55 -7.23
CA ARG A 11 76.06 -17.07 -6.23
C ARG A 11 74.58 -17.06 -6.61
N ARG A 12 74.09 -18.24 -7.01
CA ARG A 12 72.70 -18.67 -6.77
C ARG A 12 72.42 -18.64 -5.27
N VAL A 13 71.75 -17.59 -4.80
CA VAL A 13 71.04 -17.59 -3.52
C VAL A 13 69.73 -18.34 -3.76
N ALA A 14 69.61 -19.52 -3.18
CA ALA A 14 68.35 -20.23 -3.08
C ALA A 14 67.44 -19.44 -2.13
N MET A 15 66.55 -18.60 -2.68
CA MET A 15 65.43 -18.06 -1.93
C MET A 15 64.42 -19.19 -1.73
N ASN A 16 64.29 -19.64 -0.48
CA ASN A 16 63.16 -20.45 -0.04
C ASN A 16 61.88 -19.68 -0.32
N LYS A 17 61.09 -20.18 -1.28
CA LYS A 17 59.71 -19.76 -1.49
C LYS A 17 58.90 -20.34 -0.33
N GLU A 18 58.70 -19.56 0.71
CA GLU A 18 57.65 -19.86 1.68
C GLU A 18 56.32 -19.83 0.93
N GLN A 19 55.75 -21.02 0.74
CA GLN A 19 54.40 -21.20 0.22
C GLN A 19 53.42 -20.66 1.26
N TYR A 20 53.00 -19.42 1.07
CA TYR A 20 51.79 -18.90 1.70
C TYR A 20 50.60 -19.66 1.08
N ASN A 21 50.15 -20.72 1.78
CA ASN A 21 48.93 -21.46 1.45
C ASN A 21 47.70 -20.58 1.75
N GLY A 22 47.46 -19.58 0.90
CA GLY A 22 46.16 -18.91 0.79
C GLY A 22 45.35 -19.64 -0.27
N SER A 23 44.33 -20.38 0.15
CA SER A 23 43.30 -20.92 -0.74
C SER A 23 42.59 -19.75 -1.45
N PHE A 24 42.97 -19.49 -2.69
CA PHE A 24 42.12 -18.72 -3.60
C PHE A 24 40.95 -19.64 -3.96
N THR A 25 39.78 -19.41 -3.36
CA THR A 25 38.53 -20.03 -3.82
C THR A 25 38.27 -19.59 -5.25
N ASP A 26 38.18 -20.56 -6.16
CA ASP A 26 37.95 -20.35 -7.58
C ASP A 26 36.58 -19.65 -7.78
N PRO A 27 36.46 -18.54 -8.54
CA PRO A 27 35.20 -17.80 -8.70
C PRO A 27 34.05 -18.67 -9.21
N SER A 28 34.37 -19.69 -10.03
CA SER A 28 33.44 -20.70 -10.53
C SER A 28 32.84 -21.54 -9.39
N SER A 29 33.66 -21.97 -8.44
CA SER A 29 33.24 -22.78 -7.29
C SER A 29 32.35 -22.01 -6.31
N MET A 30 32.58 -20.71 -6.16
CA MET A 30 31.73 -19.82 -5.35
C MET A 30 30.37 -19.60 -6.00
N ASN A 31 30.32 -19.41 -7.32
CA ASN A 31 29.06 -19.27 -8.06
C ASN A 31 28.23 -20.56 -8.07
N GLU A 32 28.85 -21.73 -8.22
CA GLU A 32 28.13 -23.01 -8.10
C GLU A 32 27.56 -23.23 -6.70
N LYS A 33 28.30 -22.85 -5.65
CA LYS A 33 27.82 -22.95 -4.28
C LYS A 33 26.64 -22.00 -4.03
N LYS A 34 26.74 -20.74 -4.48
CA LYS A 34 25.62 -19.79 -4.46
C LYS A 34 24.39 -20.34 -5.18
N ARG A 35 24.56 -20.97 -6.35
CA ARG A 35 23.44 -21.53 -7.12
C ARG A 35 22.77 -22.68 -6.40
N ARG A 36 23.53 -23.59 -5.78
CA ARG A 36 22.97 -24.66 -4.95
C ARG A 36 22.25 -24.13 -3.71
N ASP A 37 22.85 -23.19 -2.99
CA ASP A 37 22.22 -22.56 -1.83
C ASP A 37 20.90 -21.86 -2.21
N ARG A 38 20.79 -21.38 -3.46
CA ARG A 38 19.58 -20.78 -4.03
C ARG A 38 18.50 -21.80 -4.39
N GLU A 39 18.87 -22.87 -5.08
CA GLU A 39 17.96 -23.99 -5.36
C GLU A 39 17.42 -24.61 -4.06
N GLU A 40 18.23 -24.65 -2.99
CA GLU A 40 17.79 -25.07 -1.66
C GLU A 40 16.81 -24.08 -1.04
N ARG A 41 17.03 -22.76 -1.13
CA ARG A 41 16.07 -21.73 -0.65
C ARG A 41 14.72 -21.81 -1.36
N GLN A 42 14.72 -21.97 -2.67
CA GLN A 42 13.49 -22.15 -3.46
C GLN A 42 12.70 -23.40 -3.07
N ASN A 43 13.36 -24.42 -2.52
CA ASN A 43 12.69 -25.62 -2.03
C ASN A 43 12.06 -25.45 -0.63
N ILE A 44 12.42 -24.40 0.13
CA ILE A 44 11.89 -24.08 1.46
C ILE A 44 10.56 -23.34 1.32
N VAL A 45 9.55 -24.03 0.78
CA VAL A 45 8.18 -23.52 0.68
C VAL A 45 7.33 -24.15 1.79
N LEU A 46 6.41 -23.38 2.36
CA LEU A 46 5.49 -23.84 3.41
C LEU A 46 4.79 -25.16 3.03
N TRP A 47 4.44 -25.31 1.75
CA TRP A 47 3.74 -26.47 1.22
C TRP A 47 4.64 -27.69 0.93
N ARG A 48 5.95 -27.49 0.83
CA ARG A 48 6.92 -28.55 0.50
C ARG A 48 7.70 -29.03 1.72
N GLN A 49 8.08 -28.12 2.61
CA GLN A 49 8.85 -28.41 3.83
C GLN A 49 8.35 -27.60 5.03
N PRO A 50 7.11 -27.84 5.53
CA PRO A 50 6.47 -26.98 6.53
C PRO A 50 7.27 -26.83 7.82
N LEU A 51 7.88 -27.90 8.33
CA LEU A 51 8.64 -27.87 9.59
C LEU A 51 9.93 -27.05 9.48
N ILE A 52 10.65 -27.18 8.36
CA ILE A 52 11.92 -26.49 8.12
C ILE A 52 11.64 -25.00 7.90
N THR A 53 10.66 -24.67 7.07
CA THR A 53 10.22 -23.30 6.84
C THR A 53 9.78 -22.64 8.16
N LEU A 54 9.01 -23.33 8.99
CA LEU A 54 8.51 -22.78 10.26
C LEU A 54 9.64 -22.61 11.29
N GLN A 55 10.62 -23.53 11.32
CA GLN A 55 11.82 -23.40 12.15
C GLN A 55 12.64 -22.17 11.75
N TYR A 56 12.97 -22.02 10.47
CA TYR A 56 13.75 -20.86 10.00
C TYR A 56 12.99 -19.55 10.20
N PHE A 57 11.69 -19.53 9.91
CA PHE A 57 10.83 -18.37 10.19
C PHE A 57 10.85 -17.98 11.67
N SER A 58 10.73 -18.96 12.57
CA SER A 58 10.79 -18.70 14.02
C SER A 58 12.16 -18.19 14.47
N LEU A 59 13.25 -18.73 13.91
CA LEU A 59 14.61 -18.30 14.21
C LEU A 59 14.83 -16.85 13.75
N GLU A 60 14.38 -16.53 12.54
CA GLU A 60 14.50 -15.19 11.96
C GLU A 60 13.70 -14.17 12.77
N ILE A 61 12.48 -14.52 13.18
CA ILE A 61 11.69 -13.72 14.12
C ILE A 61 12.48 -13.46 15.41
N LEU A 62 13.13 -14.48 15.99
CA LEU A 62 13.91 -14.32 17.22
C LEU A 62 15.14 -13.43 17.02
N VAL A 63 15.84 -13.55 15.89
CA VAL A 63 16.98 -12.70 15.54
C VAL A 63 16.54 -11.25 15.40
N ILE A 64 15.48 -11.01 14.62
CA ILE A 64 14.86 -9.70 14.43
C ILE A 64 14.43 -9.14 15.80
N LEU A 65 13.70 -9.90 16.62
CA LEU A 65 13.28 -9.50 17.97
C LEU A 65 14.47 -9.14 18.85
N LYS A 66 15.57 -9.91 18.81
CA LYS A 66 16.79 -9.61 19.57
C LYS A 66 17.43 -8.31 19.10
N GLU A 67 17.48 -8.05 17.80
CA GLU A 67 18.02 -6.81 17.27
C GLU A 67 17.15 -5.60 17.64
N TRP A 68 15.83 -5.72 17.51
CA TRP A 68 14.88 -4.68 17.91
C TRP A 68 14.93 -4.41 19.41
N THR A 69 14.98 -5.45 20.25
CA THR A 69 15.09 -5.30 21.71
C THR A 69 16.42 -4.65 22.10
N SER A 70 17.53 -5.00 21.45
CA SER A 70 18.83 -4.33 21.64
C SER A 70 18.77 -2.84 21.26
N LYS A 71 18.17 -2.51 20.09
CA LYS A 71 17.96 -1.12 19.66
C LYS A 71 17.04 -0.34 20.60
N LEU A 72 15.97 -0.98 21.08
CA LEU A 72 15.05 -0.39 22.08
C LEU A 72 15.77 -0.15 23.40
N TRP A 73 16.60 -1.10 23.83
CA TRP A 73 17.41 -1.02 25.04
C TRP A 73 18.48 0.05 24.93
N HIS A 74 18.99 0.37 23.74
CA HIS A 74 19.88 1.51 23.58
C HIS A 74 19.13 2.86 23.69
N ARG A 75 17.80 2.87 23.48
CA ARG A 75 16.94 4.07 23.53
C ARG A 75 16.00 4.05 24.74
N GLN A 76 16.49 3.64 25.92
CA GLN A 76 15.67 3.44 27.13
C GLN A 76 14.84 4.67 27.50
N SER A 77 15.36 5.89 27.33
CA SER A 77 14.61 7.11 27.64
C SER A 77 13.34 7.27 26.79
N ILE A 78 13.38 6.89 25.50
CA ILE A 78 12.22 6.97 24.61
C ILE A 78 11.21 5.89 25.00
N VAL A 79 11.68 4.68 25.32
CA VAL A 79 10.84 3.56 25.75
C VAL A 79 10.13 3.89 27.07
N VAL A 80 10.85 4.41 28.06
CA VAL A 80 10.28 4.80 29.36
C VAL A 80 9.26 5.94 29.17
N SER A 81 9.56 6.94 28.34
CA SER A 81 8.61 8.01 28.03
C SER A 81 7.33 7.47 27.36
N PHE A 82 7.48 6.52 26.44
CA PHE A 82 6.33 5.90 25.76
C PHE A 82 5.51 5.03 26.72
N LEU A 83 6.17 4.23 27.57
CA LEU A 83 5.51 3.41 28.59
C LEU A 83 4.78 4.27 29.62
N LEU A 84 5.38 5.40 30.04
CA LEU A 84 4.73 6.35 30.94
C LEU A 84 3.49 6.96 30.28
N LEU A 85 3.60 7.39 29.02
CA LEU A 85 2.46 7.91 28.26
C LEU A 85 1.35 6.85 28.14
N LEU A 86 1.70 5.61 27.81
CA LEU A 86 0.75 4.51 27.70
C LEU A 86 0.08 4.24 29.05
N ALA A 87 0.83 4.22 30.14
CA ALA A 87 0.29 4.06 31.49
C ALA A 87 -0.69 5.18 31.86
N VAL A 88 -0.39 6.43 31.49
CA VAL A 88 -1.30 7.57 31.70
C VAL A 88 -2.57 7.42 30.87
N LEU A 89 -2.47 7.02 29.61
CA LEU A 89 -3.63 6.77 28.75
C LEU A 89 -4.50 5.64 29.28
N ILE A 90 -3.89 4.54 29.72
CA ILE A 90 -4.56 3.40 30.34
C ILE A 90 -5.26 3.83 31.63
N ALA A 91 -4.58 4.56 32.50
CA ALA A 91 -5.18 5.10 33.72
C ALA A 91 -6.38 6.01 33.39
N THR A 92 -6.25 6.87 32.37
CA THR A 92 -7.35 7.74 31.90
C THR A 92 -8.52 6.96 31.30
N TYR A 93 -8.29 5.73 30.81
CA TYR A 93 -9.35 4.86 30.29
C TYR A 93 -10.11 4.10 31.38
N TYR A 94 -9.40 3.65 32.43
CA TYR A 94 -9.97 2.86 33.53
C TYR A 94 -10.54 3.70 34.67
N VAL A 95 -10.10 4.95 34.84
CA VAL A 95 -10.63 5.83 35.89
C VAL A 95 -12.01 6.34 35.48
N GLU A 96 -13.03 6.00 36.25
CA GLU A 96 -14.38 6.51 36.04
C GLU A 96 -14.44 8.02 36.31
N GLY A 97 -14.96 8.79 35.35
CA GLY A 97 -15.14 10.23 35.52
C GLY A 97 -15.83 10.90 34.34
N ALA A 98 -16.03 12.22 34.43
CA ALA A 98 -16.65 13.01 33.36
C ALA A 98 -15.90 12.94 32.02
N HIS A 99 -14.59 12.62 32.07
CA HIS A 99 -13.76 12.42 30.88
C HIS A 99 -14.13 11.16 30.09
N GLN A 100 -14.83 10.18 30.69
CA GLN A 100 -15.21 8.93 30.03
C GLN A 100 -16.12 9.14 28.81
N GLN A 101 -16.95 10.19 28.81
CA GLN A 101 -17.77 10.55 27.64
C GLN A 101 -16.90 10.97 26.44
N TYR A 102 -15.78 11.65 26.69
CA TYR A 102 -14.83 12.04 25.65
C TYR A 102 -14.02 10.83 25.18
N VAL A 103 -13.58 9.98 26.10
CA VAL A 103 -12.85 8.74 25.78
C VAL A 103 -13.69 7.84 24.88
N GLN A 104 -14.96 7.58 25.21
CA GLN A 104 -15.87 6.78 24.39
C GLN A 104 -16.14 7.40 23.01
N ARG A 105 -16.24 8.73 22.93
CA ARG A 105 -16.40 9.44 21.64
C ARG A 105 -15.15 9.29 20.77
N ILE A 106 -13.96 9.46 21.36
CA ILE A 106 -12.67 9.31 20.67
C ILE A 106 -12.50 7.86 20.22
N GLU A 107 -12.81 6.88 21.06
CA GLU A 107 -12.72 5.45 20.73
C GLU A 107 -13.61 5.11 19.53
N LYS A 108 -14.88 5.53 19.55
CA LYS A 108 -15.80 5.30 18.43
C LYS A 108 -15.30 5.94 17.14
N GLN A 109 -14.85 7.19 17.19
CA GLN A 109 -14.30 7.89 16.03
C GLN A 109 -13.02 7.23 15.51
N PHE A 110 -12.12 6.84 16.41
CA PHE A 110 -10.87 6.19 16.07
C PHE A 110 -11.10 4.84 15.40
N LEU A 111 -11.99 4.00 15.96
CA LEU A 111 -12.35 2.71 15.38
C LEU A 111 -13.01 2.88 14.01
N LEU A 112 -13.88 3.89 13.85
CA LEU A 112 -14.49 4.22 12.56
C LEU A 112 -13.43 4.60 11.52
N TYR A 113 -12.48 5.47 11.88
CA TYR A 113 -11.41 5.89 10.96
C TYR A 113 -10.47 4.74 10.63
N ALA A 114 -10.07 3.96 11.62
CA ALA A 114 -9.23 2.78 11.44
C ALA A 114 -9.90 1.75 10.54
N TYR A 115 -11.22 1.53 10.69
CA TYR A 115 -11.99 0.64 9.83
C TYR A 115 -11.97 1.11 8.37
N TRP A 116 -12.28 2.38 8.10
CA TRP A 116 -12.29 2.90 6.73
C TRP A 116 -10.91 2.97 6.09
N ILE A 117 -9.88 3.36 6.85
CA ILE A 117 -8.49 3.32 6.40
C ILE A 117 -8.07 1.87 6.10
N GLY A 118 -8.37 0.94 6.99
CA GLY A 118 -8.05 -0.48 6.84
C GLY A 118 -8.68 -1.09 5.61
N LEU A 119 -9.98 -0.85 5.37
CA LEU A 119 -10.66 -1.27 4.15
C LEU A 119 -10.04 -0.65 2.90
N GLY A 120 -9.65 0.63 2.96
CA GLY A 120 -8.94 1.30 1.86
C GLY A 120 -7.59 0.68 1.55
N ILE A 121 -6.81 0.28 2.57
CA ILE A 121 -5.54 -0.42 2.40
C ILE A 121 -5.78 -1.79 1.75
N LEU A 122 -6.72 -2.57 2.28
CA LEU A 122 -7.07 -3.90 1.75
C LEU A 122 -7.57 -3.83 0.32
N SER A 123 -8.27 -2.76 -0.04
CA SER A 123 -8.72 -2.49 -1.41
C SER A 123 -7.57 -2.27 -2.41
N SER A 124 -6.34 -2.03 -1.94
CA SER A 124 -5.19 -1.65 -2.78
C SER A 124 -3.99 -2.59 -2.69
N VAL A 125 -3.81 -3.32 -1.60
CA VAL A 125 -2.62 -4.18 -1.38
C VAL A 125 -2.67 -5.48 -2.22
N GLY A 126 -3.82 -5.85 -2.80
CA GLY A 126 -3.99 -7.08 -3.59
C GLY A 126 -4.51 -6.84 -5.02
N LEU A 127 -3.58 -6.70 -5.97
CA LEU A 127 -3.70 -6.95 -7.42
C LEU A 127 -5.11 -6.82 -8.04
N GLY A 128 -5.66 -5.61 -8.06
CA GLY A 128 -6.53 -5.21 -9.17
C GLY A 128 -8.05 -5.19 -8.99
N THR A 129 -8.63 -5.37 -7.80
CA THR A 129 -10.10 -5.22 -7.64
C THR A 129 -10.54 -4.08 -6.72
N GLY A 130 -9.76 -3.00 -6.61
CA GLY A 130 -10.14 -1.86 -5.78
C GLY A 130 -11.49 -1.19 -6.15
N LEU A 131 -11.93 -1.35 -7.40
CA LEU A 131 -13.31 -1.00 -7.80
C LEU A 131 -14.34 -1.94 -7.16
N HIS A 132 -14.07 -3.25 -7.10
CA HIS A 132 -14.94 -4.23 -6.49
C HIS A 132 -15.08 -4.00 -4.98
N THR A 133 -13.98 -3.77 -4.27
CA THR A 133 -14.02 -3.44 -2.84
C THR A 133 -14.78 -2.13 -2.59
N PHE A 134 -14.60 -1.13 -3.45
CA PHE A 134 -15.42 0.09 -3.41
C PHE A 134 -16.91 -0.22 -3.57
N LEU A 135 -17.29 -1.02 -4.58
CA LEU A 135 -18.68 -1.40 -4.84
C LEU A 135 -19.30 -2.28 -3.74
N LEU A 136 -18.49 -2.98 -2.94
CA LEU A 136 -18.98 -3.83 -1.86
C LEU A 136 -19.14 -3.10 -0.52
N TYR A 137 -18.29 -2.10 -0.25
CA TYR A 137 -18.26 -1.44 1.06
C TYR A 137 -18.65 0.04 0.99
N LEU A 138 -17.83 0.85 0.34
CA LEU A 138 -18.03 2.30 0.36
C LEU A 138 -19.21 2.75 -0.53
N GLY A 139 -19.39 2.14 -1.69
CA GLY A 139 -20.50 2.43 -2.61
C GLY A 139 -21.87 2.21 -1.95
N PRO A 140 -22.15 1.02 -1.38
CA PRO A 140 -23.40 0.75 -0.67
C PRO A 140 -23.60 1.66 0.53
N HIS A 141 -22.54 1.99 1.27
CA HIS A 141 -22.61 2.96 2.35
C HIS A 141 -23.07 4.33 1.85
N ILE A 142 -22.43 4.89 0.80
CA ILE A 142 -22.83 6.17 0.22
C ILE A 142 -24.26 6.11 -0.32
N ALA A 143 -24.63 5.01 -0.97
CA ALA A 143 -25.98 4.80 -1.49
C ALA A 143 -27.03 4.79 -0.37
N SER A 144 -26.78 4.07 0.72
CA SER A 144 -27.70 4.00 1.88
C SER A 144 -27.91 5.37 2.53
N VAL A 145 -26.83 6.16 2.73
CA VAL A 145 -26.90 7.52 3.27
C VAL A 145 -27.62 8.47 2.31
N THR A 146 -27.44 8.27 1.00
CA THR A 146 -28.12 9.07 -0.03
C THR A 146 -29.61 8.79 -0.05
N LEU A 147 -30.01 7.52 -0.02
CA LEU A 147 -31.40 7.10 0.00
C LEU A 147 -32.11 7.60 1.27
N ALA A 148 -31.50 7.37 2.43
CA ALA A 148 -32.04 7.82 3.71
C ALA A 148 -32.15 9.34 3.78
N ALA A 149 -31.21 10.08 3.18
CA ALA A 149 -31.36 11.52 3.05
C ALA A 149 -32.65 11.84 2.29
N TYR A 150 -32.84 11.35 1.06
CA TYR A 150 -34.03 11.66 0.27
C TYR A 150 -35.35 11.18 0.90
N GLU A 151 -35.35 10.06 1.64
CA GLU A 151 -36.52 9.55 2.36
C GLU A 151 -36.86 10.42 3.57
N CYS A 152 -35.87 10.76 4.39
CA CYS A 152 -36.08 11.54 5.60
C CYS A 152 -36.17 13.06 5.37
N ASN A 153 -35.91 13.54 4.14
CA ASN A 153 -35.70 14.96 3.83
C ASN A 153 -34.70 15.66 4.79
N SER A 154 -33.77 14.90 5.38
CA SER A 154 -32.79 15.39 6.35
C SER A 154 -31.50 14.58 6.28
N VAL A 155 -30.39 15.19 6.66
CA VAL A 155 -29.09 14.51 6.89
C VAL A 155 -28.80 14.30 8.39
N ASN A 156 -29.74 14.69 9.25
CA ASN A 156 -29.63 14.63 10.71
C ASN A 156 -30.14 13.30 11.27
N PHE A 157 -29.83 12.20 10.59
CA PHE A 157 -30.00 10.84 11.10
C PHE A 157 -28.71 10.36 11.79
N PRO A 158 -28.77 9.28 12.60
CA PRO A 158 -27.70 8.86 13.51
C PRO A 158 -26.34 8.73 12.82
N GLU A 159 -25.24 8.98 13.54
CA GLU A 159 -23.89 8.74 13.02
C GLU A 159 -23.54 7.24 12.99
N PRO A 160 -22.65 6.79 12.10
CA PRO A 160 -22.23 5.40 12.04
C PRO A 160 -21.57 4.93 13.36
N PRO A 161 -21.73 3.64 13.74
CA PRO A 161 -22.31 2.55 12.96
C PRO A 161 -23.82 2.68 12.80
N TYR A 162 -24.27 2.68 11.54
CA TYR A 162 -25.70 2.72 11.23
C TYR A 162 -26.32 1.37 11.64
N PRO A 163 -27.50 1.35 12.28
CA PRO A 163 -28.28 0.12 12.39
C PRO A 163 -28.65 -0.39 10.99
N ASP A 164 -29.15 -1.62 10.87
CA ASP A 164 -29.54 -2.23 9.58
C ASP A 164 -30.48 -1.36 8.73
N GLN A 165 -31.17 -0.40 9.37
CA GLN A 165 -31.99 0.63 8.73
C GLN A 165 -31.70 2.00 9.36
N ILE A 166 -31.51 3.03 8.53
CA ILE A 166 -31.32 4.42 8.98
C ILE A 166 -32.68 4.96 9.41
N ILE A 167 -32.83 5.28 10.70
CA ILE A 167 -34.08 5.79 11.28
C ILE A 167 -34.14 7.31 11.08
N CYS A 168 -35.24 7.82 10.52
CA CYS A 168 -35.47 9.25 10.38
C CYS A 168 -35.67 9.94 11.73
N PRO A 169 -35.19 11.19 11.91
CA PRO A 169 -35.46 11.95 13.13
C PRO A 169 -36.96 12.22 13.30
N GLU A 170 -37.43 12.29 14.55
CA GLU A 170 -38.84 12.55 14.90
C GLU A 170 -39.26 14.01 14.63
N GLU A 171 -38.29 14.94 14.57
CA GLU A 171 -38.56 16.34 14.22
C GLU A 171 -38.60 16.49 12.69
N GLU A 172 -39.75 16.91 12.16
CA GLU A 172 -39.91 17.33 10.76
C GLU A 172 -38.90 18.46 10.48
N GLY A 173 -37.78 18.10 9.85
CA GLY A 173 -36.80 19.07 9.39
C GLY A 173 -37.47 20.06 8.45
N THR A 174 -37.16 21.35 8.62
CA THR A 174 -37.53 22.46 7.74
C THR A 174 -37.70 22.00 6.28
N GLU A 175 -38.84 22.34 5.66
CA GLU A 175 -39.20 22.07 4.25
C GLU A 175 -38.14 22.58 3.25
N GLY A 176 -37.01 21.90 3.19
CA GLY A 176 -35.88 22.23 2.35
C GLY A 176 -35.54 21.01 1.50
N THR A 177 -35.48 21.21 0.19
CA THR A 177 -34.95 20.18 -0.71
C THR A 177 -33.52 19.86 -0.31
N ILE A 178 -33.22 18.58 -0.09
CA ILE A 178 -31.85 18.18 0.23
C ILE A 178 -30.95 18.49 -0.95
N SER A 179 -29.93 19.29 -0.68
CA SER A 179 -28.88 19.53 -1.65
C SER A 179 -27.92 18.35 -1.72
N LEU A 180 -27.45 18.05 -2.93
CA LEU A 180 -26.38 17.08 -3.17
C LEU A 180 -25.11 17.38 -2.34
N TRP A 181 -24.84 18.68 -2.07
CA TRP A 181 -23.73 19.11 -1.22
C TRP A 181 -23.87 18.69 0.25
N SER A 182 -25.11 18.66 0.78
CA SER A 182 -25.40 18.20 2.13
C SER A 182 -25.04 16.73 2.29
N ILE A 183 -25.41 15.89 1.32
CA ILE A 183 -25.10 14.45 1.30
C ILE A 183 -23.59 14.23 1.14
N ILE A 184 -22.94 14.96 0.22
CA ILE A 184 -21.49 14.93 0.02
C ILE A 184 -20.72 15.23 1.30
N SER A 185 -21.24 16.15 2.12
CA SER A 185 -20.62 16.57 3.36
C SER A 185 -20.84 15.56 4.48
N LYS A 186 -22.00 14.88 4.51
CA LYS A 186 -22.30 13.83 5.48
C LYS A 186 -21.36 12.62 5.37
N VAL A 187 -21.10 12.12 4.16
CA VAL A 187 -20.22 10.94 3.94
C VAL A 187 -18.74 11.30 3.75
N ARG A 188 -18.34 12.55 4.05
CA ARG A 188 -17.02 13.07 3.67
C ARG A 188 -15.89 12.34 4.38
N ILE A 189 -16.06 12.05 5.66
CA ILE A 189 -14.97 11.52 6.48
C ILE A 189 -14.69 10.08 6.11
N GLU A 190 -15.73 9.25 6.00
CA GLU A 190 -15.65 7.84 5.59
C GLU A 190 -15.00 7.71 4.22
N ALA A 191 -15.46 8.53 3.27
CA ALA A 191 -14.90 8.64 1.93
C ALA A 191 -13.40 9.06 1.96
N CYS A 192 -13.05 10.12 2.69
CA CYS A 192 -11.65 10.57 2.76
C CYS A 192 -10.76 9.53 3.45
N MET A 193 -11.20 8.90 4.55
CA MET A 193 -10.44 7.87 5.27
C MET A 193 -10.19 6.65 4.41
N TRP A 194 -11.19 6.20 3.64
CA TRP A 194 -10.99 5.17 2.62
C TRP A 194 -9.94 5.59 1.59
N GLY A 195 -10.06 6.80 1.04
CA GLY A 195 -9.12 7.32 0.05
C GLY A 195 -7.68 7.39 0.58
N ILE A 196 -7.49 7.79 1.84
CA ILE A 196 -6.20 7.75 2.54
C ILE A 196 -5.69 6.31 2.63
N GLY A 197 -6.54 5.37 3.04
CA GLY A 197 -6.20 3.95 3.09
C GLY A 197 -5.71 3.42 1.74
N THR A 198 -6.41 3.77 0.66
CA THR A 198 -5.98 3.36 -0.69
C THR A 198 -4.63 3.98 -1.08
N ALA A 199 -4.30 5.20 -0.65
CA ALA A 199 -2.99 5.81 -0.88
C ALA A 199 -1.88 5.07 -0.12
N ILE A 200 -2.15 4.67 1.12
CA ILE A 200 -1.23 3.85 1.92
C ILE A 200 -1.01 2.48 1.27
N GLY A 201 -2.04 1.89 0.67
CA GLY A 201 -1.95 0.59 -0.02
C GLY A 201 -1.06 0.58 -1.27
N GLU A 202 -0.66 1.73 -1.82
CA GLU A 202 0.35 1.80 -2.90
C GLU A 202 1.80 1.83 -2.38
N LEU A 203 2.01 1.96 -1.06
CA LEU A 203 3.35 1.99 -0.50
C LEU A 203 4.12 0.68 -0.69
N PRO A 204 3.52 -0.52 -0.53
CA PRO A 204 4.22 -1.78 -0.78
C PRO A 204 4.85 -1.86 -2.19
N PRO A 205 4.10 -1.71 -3.31
CA PRO A 205 4.71 -1.77 -4.64
C PRO A 205 5.73 -0.65 -4.90
N TYR A 206 5.53 0.54 -4.33
CA TYR A 206 6.50 1.64 -4.44
C TYR A 206 7.83 1.31 -3.75
N PHE A 207 7.80 0.84 -2.50
CA PHE A 207 9.02 0.52 -1.76
C PHE A 207 9.71 -0.73 -2.30
N MET A 208 8.95 -1.73 -2.75
CA MET A 208 9.49 -2.91 -3.42
C MET A 208 10.25 -2.53 -4.68
N ALA A 209 9.61 -1.79 -5.60
CA ALA A 209 10.25 -1.35 -6.85
C ALA A 209 11.46 -0.43 -6.60
N ARG A 210 11.41 0.39 -5.56
CA ARG A 210 12.53 1.26 -5.15
C ARG A 210 13.69 0.47 -4.56
N ALA A 211 13.42 -0.50 -3.70
CA ALA A 211 14.42 -1.37 -3.11
C ALA A 211 15.12 -2.22 -4.18
N ALA A 212 14.35 -2.77 -5.13
CA ALA A 212 14.88 -3.49 -6.29
C ALA A 212 15.84 -2.62 -7.11
N ARG A 213 15.47 -1.37 -7.41
CA ARG A 213 16.32 -0.45 -8.15
C ARG A 213 17.59 -0.05 -7.40
N LEU A 214 17.50 0.23 -6.10
CA LEU A 214 18.63 0.70 -5.27
C LEU A 214 19.62 -0.43 -4.95
N SER A 215 19.12 -1.66 -4.80
CA SER A 215 19.98 -2.81 -4.53
C SER A 215 20.83 -3.18 -5.75
N GLY A 216 20.50 -2.63 -6.93
CA GLY A 216 21.29 -2.79 -8.16
C GLY A 216 21.58 -4.25 -8.48
N ALA A 217 20.65 -5.14 -8.13
CA ALA A 217 21.01 -6.51 -7.84
C ALA A 217 21.08 -7.39 -9.09
N GLU A 218 21.96 -8.38 -8.99
CA GLU A 218 22.21 -9.44 -9.95
C GLU A 218 20.87 -10.06 -10.42
N PRO A 219 20.74 -10.51 -11.68
CA PRO A 219 19.52 -11.17 -12.21
C PRO A 219 19.11 -12.46 -11.45
N ASP A 220 19.82 -12.76 -10.36
CA ASP A 220 19.72 -13.91 -9.50
C ASP A 220 19.13 -13.60 -8.09
N ASP A 221 18.40 -12.50 -7.90
CA ASP A 221 17.56 -12.31 -6.69
C ASP A 221 16.14 -12.87 -6.91
N GLU A 222 15.67 -13.75 -6.01
CA GLU A 222 14.35 -14.40 -6.10
C GLU A 222 13.19 -13.40 -6.03
N GLU A 223 13.28 -12.44 -5.10
CA GLU A 223 12.30 -11.35 -4.96
C GLU A 223 12.28 -10.42 -6.19
N TYR A 224 13.40 -10.37 -6.94
CA TYR A 224 13.51 -9.63 -8.19
C TYR A 224 12.86 -10.39 -9.35
N GLN A 225 13.09 -11.70 -9.47
CA GLN A 225 12.47 -12.54 -10.50
C GLN A 225 10.96 -12.64 -10.33
N GLU A 226 10.44 -12.84 -9.12
CA GLU A 226 8.99 -12.83 -8.88
C GLU A 226 8.36 -11.47 -9.21
N PHE A 227 9.08 -10.38 -8.93
CA PHE A 227 8.64 -9.04 -9.28
C PHE A 227 8.68 -8.78 -10.80
N GLU A 228 9.71 -9.27 -11.49
CA GLU A 228 9.85 -9.20 -12.95
C GLU A 228 8.81 -10.07 -13.64
N GLU A 229 8.52 -11.27 -13.14
CA GLU A 229 7.43 -12.14 -13.63
C GLU A 229 6.04 -11.54 -13.39
N MET A 230 5.80 -10.88 -12.24
CA MET A 230 4.57 -10.12 -12.01
C MET A 230 4.45 -8.93 -12.97
N LEU A 231 5.55 -8.23 -13.24
CA LEU A 231 5.63 -7.17 -14.24
C LEU A 231 5.37 -7.70 -15.64
N GLU A 232 5.97 -8.83 -16.01
CA GLU A 232 5.81 -9.49 -17.30
C GLU A 232 4.39 -10.04 -17.49
N HIS A 233 3.75 -10.58 -16.45
CA HIS A 233 2.33 -10.98 -16.51
C HIS A 233 1.40 -9.77 -16.69
N ALA A 234 1.74 -8.63 -16.09
CA ALA A 234 1.03 -7.38 -16.37
C ALA A 234 1.31 -6.87 -17.80
N GLU A 235 2.50 -7.13 -18.36
CA GLU A 235 2.88 -6.71 -19.73
C GLU A 235 2.34 -7.62 -20.85
N THR A 236 2.34 -8.93 -20.65
CA THR A 236 1.94 -9.94 -21.65
C THR A 236 0.46 -9.88 -22.01
N ALA A 237 -0.36 -9.20 -21.21
CA ALA A 237 -1.77 -8.99 -21.50
C ALA A 237 -2.08 -7.94 -22.60
N GLN A 238 -1.12 -7.12 -23.09
CA GLN A 238 -1.48 -5.79 -23.64
C GLN A 238 -0.67 -5.20 -24.80
N ASP A 239 -1.38 -4.87 -25.89
CA ASP A 239 -0.92 -3.98 -26.99
C ASP A 239 -1.35 -2.50 -26.76
N PHE A 240 -2.41 -2.26 -25.98
CA PHE A 240 -2.91 -0.90 -25.66
C PHE A 240 -2.28 -0.30 -24.39
N ALA A 241 -2.02 -1.13 -23.37
CA ALA A 241 -1.45 -0.61 -22.13
C ALA A 241 0.06 -0.45 -22.17
N SER A 242 0.77 -1.08 -23.09
CA SER A 242 2.17 -0.76 -23.39
C SER A 242 2.30 0.71 -23.84
N ARG A 243 1.39 1.18 -24.71
CA ARG A 243 1.29 2.61 -25.09
C ARG A 243 0.89 3.49 -23.92
N ALA A 244 -0.05 3.06 -23.08
CA ALA A 244 -0.44 3.79 -21.88
C ALA A 244 0.70 3.87 -20.85
N LYS A 245 1.49 2.80 -20.68
CA LYS A 245 2.68 2.74 -19.83
C LYS A 245 3.75 3.70 -20.32
N LEU A 246 4.03 3.72 -21.63
CA LEU A 246 4.98 4.68 -22.21
C LEU A 246 4.49 6.13 -22.02
N ALA A 247 3.18 6.37 -22.15
CA ALA A 247 2.59 7.69 -21.92
C ALA A 247 2.68 8.10 -20.45
N VAL A 248 2.39 7.20 -19.51
CA VAL A 248 2.50 7.41 -18.06
C VAL A 248 3.96 7.65 -17.67
N GLN A 249 4.90 6.86 -18.19
CA GLN A 249 6.32 7.04 -17.97
C GLN A 249 6.79 8.41 -18.45
N ASN A 250 6.44 8.79 -19.68
CA ASN A 250 6.76 10.10 -20.23
C ASN A 250 6.12 11.24 -19.42
N LEU A 251 4.89 11.05 -18.92
CA LEU A 251 4.18 12.04 -18.12
C LEU A 251 4.83 12.21 -16.73
N VAL A 252 5.16 11.11 -16.05
CA VAL A 252 5.82 11.13 -14.74
C VAL A 252 7.23 11.72 -14.85
N GLN A 253 7.99 11.37 -15.89
CA GLN A 253 9.33 11.94 -16.13
C GLN A 253 9.28 13.43 -16.50
N LYS A 254 8.31 13.85 -17.30
CA LYS A 254 8.25 15.23 -17.81
C LYS A 254 7.56 16.21 -16.87
N VAL A 255 6.57 15.76 -16.11
CA VAL A 255 5.69 16.62 -15.28
C VAL A 255 5.90 16.37 -13.78
N GLY A 256 6.56 15.27 -13.40
CA GLY A 256 6.89 14.97 -12.00
C GLY A 256 5.64 14.83 -11.14
N PHE A 257 5.53 15.66 -10.10
CA PHE A 257 4.43 15.64 -9.13
C PHE A 257 3.03 15.65 -9.78
N PHE A 258 2.78 16.54 -10.73
CA PHE A 258 1.46 16.65 -11.36
C PHE A 258 1.17 15.47 -12.30
N GLY A 259 2.20 14.84 -12.87
CA GLY A 259 2.05 13.61 -13.65
C GLY A 259 1.58 12.46 -12.76
N ILE A 260 2.20 12.31 -11.59
CA ILE A 260 1.81 11.31 -10.59
C ILE A 260 0.39 11.58 -10.08
N LEU A 261 0.06 12.85 -9.82
CA LEU A 261 -1.28 13.26 -9.38
C LEU A 261 -2.35 12.87 -10.41
N ALA A 262 -2.10 13.13 -11.69
CA ALA A 262 -3.01 12.77 -12.77
C ALA A 262 -3.20 11.25 -12.84
N CYS A 263 -2.13 10.46 -12.76
CA CYS A 263 -2.19 9.01 -12.74
C CYS A 263 -2.98 8.47 -11.53
N ALA A 264 -2.77 9.03 -10.35
CA ALA A 264 -3.46 8.62 -9.12
C ALA A 264 -4.96 9.01 -9.10
N SER A 265 -5.35 10.02 -9.90
CA SER A 265 -6.73 10.51 -9.96
C SER A 265 -7.65 9.68 -10.87
N ILE A 266 -7.10 8.83 -11.75
CA ILE A 266 -7.87 8.04 -12.71
C ILE A 266 -8.28 6.70 -12.09
N PRO A 267 -9.58 6.31 -12.13
CA PRO A 267 -10.03 5.01 -11.66
C PRO A 267 -9.62 3.88 -12.63
N ASN A 268 -8.75 2.96 -12.17
CA ASN A 268 -8.27 1.66 -12.71
C ASN A 268 -8.14 1.48 -14.24
N PRO A 269 -6.98 1.01 -14.80
CA PRO A 269 -5.98 0.09 -14.22
C PRO A 269 -4.56 0.68 -14.02
N LEU A 270 -4.38 1.99 -14.19
CA LEU A 270 -3.08 2.68 -14.02
C LEU A 270 -2.58 2.78 -12.57
N PHE A 271 -3.38 2.25 -11.65
CA PHE A 271 -3.32 2.43 -10.22
C PHE A 271 -2.07 1.79 -9.60
N ASP A 272 -1.85 0.50 -9.86
CA ASP A 272 -0.69 -0.23 -9.35
C ASP A 272 0.60 0.09 -10.14
N LEU A 273 0.43 0.48 -11.41
CA LEU A 273 1.55 0.81 -12.30
C LEU A 273 2.27 2.09 -11.88
N ALA A 274 1.55 3.08 -11.35
CA ALA A 274 2.15 4.34 -10.88
C ALA A 274 3.11 4.10 -9.70
N GLY A 275 2.72 3.26 -8.74
CA GLY A 275 3.57 2.90 -7.59
C GLY A 275 4.88 2.23 -8.02
N ILE A 276 4.78 1.19 -8.86
CA ILE A 276 5.94 0.47 -9.39
C ILE A 276 6.85 1.40 -10.20
N THR A 277 6.27 2.18 -11.12
CA THR A 277 7.02 3.11 -11.97
C THR A 277 7.75 4.17 -11.15
N CYS A 278 7.08 4.77 -10.17
CA CYS A 278 7.67 5.78 -9.29
C CYS A 278 8.78 5.21 -8.40
N GLY A 279 8.61 3.98 -7.91
CA GLY A 279 9.64 3.27 -7.14
C GLY A 279 10.86 2.98 -8.00
N HIS A 280 10.67 2.39 -9.19
CA HIS A 280 11.73 2.08 -10.15
C HIS A 280 12.52 3.33 -10.60
N PHE A 281 11.86 4.48 -10.78
CA PHE A 281 12.54 5.74 -11.12
C PHE A 281 13.07 6.51 -9.90
N LEU A 282 13.03 5.93 -8.70
CA LEU A 282 13.56 6.51 -7.46
C LEU A 282 12.96 7.88 -7.13
N VAL A 283 11.70 8.11 -7.49
CA VAL A 283 10.99 9.37 -7.16
C VAL A 283 11.00 9.56 -5.64
N PRO A 284 11.24 10.76 -5.10
CA PRO A 284 11.19 11.00 -3.66
C PRO A 284 9.84 10.60 -3.04
N PHE A 285 9.89 10.00 -1.85
CA PHE A 285 8.69 9.48 -1.16
C PHE A 285 7.59 10.53 -1.03
N TRP A 286 7.92 11.74 -0.58
CA TRP A 286 6.93 12.80 -0.36
C TRP A 286 6.27 13.30 -1.65
N THR A 287 7.00 13.28 -2.77
CA THR A 287 6.45 13.65 -4.08
C THR A 287 5.43 12.59 -4.54
N PHE A 288 5.77 11.32 -4.37
CA PHE A 288 4.88 10.21 -4.70
C PHE A 288 3.68 10.14 -3.76
N PHE A 289 3.91 10.07 -2.45
CA PHE A 289 2.86 9.93 -1.44
C PHE A 289 1.93 11.16 -1.39
N GLY A 290 2.48 12.37 -1.51
CA GLY A 290 1.66 13.58 -1.55
C GLY A 290 0.75 13.64 -2.77
N ALA A 291 1.28 13.30 -3.95
CA ALA A 291 0.50 13.27 -5.19
C ALA A 291 -0.59 12.19 -5.17
N THR A 292 -0.27 11.00 -4.67
CA THR A 292 -1.22 9.88 -4.55
C THR A 292 -2.29 10.15 -3.49
N LEU A 293 -1.94 10.74 -2.36
CA LEU A 293 -2.88 11.15 -1.32
C LEU A 293 -3.91 12.15 -1.86
N ILE A 294 -3.46 13.21 -2.56
CA ILE A 294 -4.36 14.21 -3.14
C ILE A 294 -5.19 13.58 -4.27
N GLY A 295 -4.55 12.83 -5.17
CA GLY A 295 -5.23 12.19 -6.30
C GLY A 295 -6.35 11.27 -5.84
N LYS A 296 -6.16 10.56 -4.73
CA LYS A 296 -7.13 9.56 -4.26
C LYS A 296 -8.09 10.04 -3.20
N ALA A 297 -7.57 10.60 -2.11
CA ALA A 297 -8.39 11.00 -0.96
C ALA A 297 -9.22 12.25 -1.26
N ILE A 298 -8.82 13.02 -2.27
CA ILE A 298 -9.53 14.23 -2.71
C ILE A 298 -10.15 13.95 -4.08
N ILE A 299 -9.36 13.91 -5.16
CA ILE A 299 -9.92 13.98 -6.52
C ILE A 299 -10.77 12.75 -6.87
N LYS A 300 -10.16 11.56 -6.91
CA LYS A 300 -10.83 10.30 -7.25
C LYS A 300 -12.01 10.03 -6.34
N MET A 301 -11.83 10.23 -5.03
CA MET A 301 -12.89 10.03 -4.06
C MET A 301 -14.09 10.95 -4.29
N HIS A 302 -13.86 12.25 -4.54
CA HIS A 302 -14.95 13.17 -4.85
C HIS A 302 -15.69 12.77 -6.13
N ILE A 303 -14.98 12.35 -7.19
CA ILE A 303 -15.59 11.87 -8.43
C ILE A 303 -16.45 10.63 -8.17
N GLN A 304 -15.90 9.60 -7.51
CA GLN A 304 -16.61 8.36 -7.20
C GLN A 304 -17.83 8.61 -6.31
N LYS A 305 -17.70 9.46 -5.29
CA LYS A 305 -18.80 9.84 -4.41
C LYS A 305 -19.90 10.58 -5.15
N ILE A 306 -19.56 11.58 -5.96
CA ILE A 306 -20.54 12.36 -6.73
C ILE A 306 -21.30 11.42 -7.68
N PHE A 307 -20.58 10.54 -8.36
CA PHE A 307 -21.19 9.54 -9.24
C PHE A 307 -22.23 8.69 -8.50
N VAL A 308 -21.87 8.10 -7.35
CA VAL A 308 -22.81 7.29 -6.55
C VAL A 308 -24.01 8.12 -6.08
N ILE A 309 -23.80 9.33 -5.55
CA ILE A 309 -24.90 10.19 -5.07
C ILE A 309 -25.87 10.56 -6.20
N ILE A 310 -25.36 10.85 -7.40
CA ILE A 310 -26.20 11.18 -8.56
C ILE A 310 -26.97 9.94 -9.03
N THR A 311 -26.32 8.78 -9.13
CA THR A 311 -26.97 7.52 -9.54
C THR A 311 -28.11 7.14 -8.60
N PHE A 312 -27.95 7.35 -7.29
CA PHE A 312 -28.96 7.07 -6.28
C PHE A 312 -29.82 8.31 -5.93
N SER A 313 -29.83 9.33 -6.80
CA SER A 313 -30.72 10.48 -6.61
C SER A 313 -32.18 10.11 -6.90
N LYS A 314 -33.11 10.71 -6.15
CA LYS A 314 -34.56 10.43 -6.24
C LYS A 314 -35.07 10.39 -7.69
N HIS A 315 -34.72 11.38 -8.49
CA HIS A 315 -35.17 11.46 -9.89
C HIS A 315 -34.65 10.32 -10.78
N ILE A 316 -33.37 9.95 -10.65
CA ILE A 316 -32.76 8.89 -11.45
C ILE A 316 -33.26 7.52 -10.99
N VAL A 317 -33.45 7.33 -9.68
CA VAL A 317 -34.02 6.10 -9.12
C VAL A 317 -35.47 5.92 -9.59
N GLU A 318 -36.30 6.96 -9.54
CA GLU A 318 -37.68 6.92 -10.05
C GLU A 318 -37.73 6.59 -11.55
N GLN A 319 -36.84 7.20 -12.36
CA GLN A 319 -36.72 6.88 -13.79
C GLN A 319 -36.28 5.44 -14.04
N MET A 320 -35.34 4.93 -13.24
CA MET A 320 -34.83 3.56 -13.37
C MET A 320 -35.89 2.53 -12.96
N VAL A 321 -36.65 2.80 -11.89
CA VAL A 321 -37.80 1.97 -11.47
C VAL A 321 -38.91 2.01 -12.52
N ALA A 322 -39.22 3.18 -13.09
CA ALA A 322 -40.19 3.31 -14.18
C ALA A 322 -39.73 2.57 -15.44
N PHE A 323 -38.44 2.61 -15.77
CA PHE A 323 -37.86 1.88 -16.88
C PHE A 323 -37.91 0.37 -16.65
N ILE A 324 -37.53 -0.12 -15.46
CA ILE A 324 -37.63 -1.53 -15.08
C ILE A 324 -39.09 -2.01 -15.11
N GLY A 325 -40.03 -1.19 -14.63
CA GLY A 325 -41.46 -1.47 -14.70
C GLY A 325 -42.02 -1.45 -16.13
N ALA A 326 -41.36 -0.75 -17.05
CA ALA A 326 -41.69 -0.70 -18.47
C ALA A 326 -41.04 -1.83 -19.30
N VAL A 327 -40.05 -2.55 -18.75
CA VAL A 327 -39.53 -3.78 -19.36
C VAL A 327 -40.56 -4.87 -19.08
N PRO A 328 -41.32 -5.34 -20.09
CA PRO A 328 -42.26 -6.43 -19.88
C PRO A 328 -41.47 -7.65 -19.40
N GLY A 329 -41.91 -8.24 -18.29
CA GLY A 329 -41.30 -9.45 -17.75
C GLY A 329 -41.25 -10.53 -18.83
N VAL A 330 -40.06 -10.74 -19.37
CA VAL A 330 -39.77 -11.95 -20.14
C VAL A 330 -39.64 -13.05 -19.09
N GLY A 331 -40.76 -13.69 -18.80
CA GLY A 331 -40.79 -15.01 -18.18
C GLY A 331 -40.29 -16.08 -19.14
#